data_AF-A0A971A5T7-F1
#
_entry.id   AF-A0A971A5T7-F1
#
_cell.length_a   1.000
_cell.length_b   1.000
_cell.length_c   1.000
_cell.angle_alpha   90.00
_cell.angle_beta   90.00
_cell.angle_gamma   90.00
#
_symmetry.space_group_name_H-M   'P 1'
#
loop_
_entity.id
_entity.type
_entity.pdbx_description
1 polymer ?
#
loop_
_entity_poly.entity_id
_entity_poly.type
_entity_poly.pdbx_seq_one_letter_code
_entity_poly.pdbx_strand_id
1 'polypeptide(L)'
;GFVFMITSWIYCLRGWLVALMINPRRRRAIIAGVTVGFILLTQLPNFLVQLTSDRGRHRPRTVPSASSEERGQTPSQDKRERTIPPLMLTAHKVVPFLWVGNGAMALAAGDVRPAILATVGVFAIGALGLGRAYRSTIRFYQGGETDKKTRPKAKTRVVVGVRDDGDWRLPGIPQEASTLAWAFFRSLKRAPEVKMALGMNLMWLVMFGGMALFKRSSATSDIAKPFMATGAVAVTFFGMSQLMFNLFGFDRGGFRTLVLLPTRRQWILLGKNLALFPIATSIGLVLLALVTIAVRPPATVVVATILQLPVAFLLLSMMGNLLSVLVPYRVAPGSMKPTKTHTTTTLLILLAHLLFPVTLIPIFLMPLSGVLFERVGWASAATVNLIASATLLAALVVCYRFSLPALGDLLERRERQVLDVVAREVE
;
A
#
# COMPACT_ATOMS: atom_id res chain seq x y z
N GLY A 1 5.33 -20.78 35.70
CA GLY A 1 4.12 -20.00 35.39
C GLY A 1 4.21 -19.28 34.05
N PHE A 2 5.04 -18.25 33.95
CA PHE A 2 5.02 -17.31 32.81
C PHE A 2 5.26 -17.95 31.44
N VAL A 3 6.30 -18.76 31.32
CA VAL A 3 6.59 -19.52 30.10
C VAL A 3 5.42 -20.43 29.74
N PHE A 4 4.83 -21.13 30.72
CA PHE A 4 3.66 -21.98 30.51
C PHE A 4 2.45 -21.21 29.97
N MET A 5 2.17 -20.02 30.52
CA MET A 5 1.12 -19.14 30.03
C MET A 5 1.36 -18.75 28.57
N ILE A 6 2.54 -18.23 28.26
CA ILE A 6 2.90 -17.82 26.89
C ILE A 6 2.75 -19.01 25.93
N THR A 7 3.34 -20.15 26.26
CA THR A 7 3.31 -21.35 25.42
C THR A 7 1.87 -21.85 25.18
N SER A 8 1.02 -21.84 26.20
CA SER A 8 -0.39 -22.25 26.09
C SER A 8 -1.18 -21.34 25.14
N TRP A 9 -0.95 -20.03 25.21
CA TRP A 9 -1.59 -19.07 24.30
C TRP A 9 -1.02 -19.11 22.88
N ILE A 10 0.27 -19.42 22.71
CA ILE A 10 0.87 -19.69 21.39
C ILE A 10 0.19 -20.90 20.74
N TYR A 11 -0.07 -21.98 21.48
CA TYR A 11 -0.79 -23.14 20.95
C TYR A 11 -2.23 -22.80 20.55
N CYS A 12 -2.95 -22.01 21.37
CA CYS A 12 -4.29 -21.54 21.02
C CYS A 12 -4.28 -20.70 19.74
N LEU A 13 -3.31 -19.81 19.60
CA LEU A 13 -3.16 -18.93 18.43
C LEU A 13 -2.77 -19.73 17.17
N ARG A 14 -1.87 -20.72 17.29
CA ARG A 14 -1.52 -21.63 16.20
C ARG A 14 -2.72 -22.44 15.72
N GLY A 15 -3.48 -23.04 16.62
CA GLY A 15 -4.69 -23.81 16.27
C GLY A 15 -5.74 -22.96 15.55
N TRP A 16 -5.98 -21.75 16.05
CA TRP A 16 -6.89 -20.79 15.42
C TRP A 16 -6.41 -20.32 14.04
N LEU A 17 -5.12 -20.04 13.89
CA LEU A 17 -4.52 -19.67 12.60
C LEU A 17 -4.66 -20.79 11.58
N VAL A 18 -4.37 -22.04 11.97
CA VAL A 18 -4.48 -23.21 11.07
C VAL A 18 -5.92 -23.36 10.58
N ALA A 19 -6.91 -23.32 11.48
CA ALA A 19 -8.32 -23.41 11.12
C ALA A 19 -8.74 -22.32 10.11
N LEU A 20 -8.28 -21.09 10.29
CA LEU A 20 -8.55 -20.00 9.37
C LEU A 20 -7.79 -20.08 8.04
N MET A 21 -6.58 -20.65 8.04
CA MET A 21 -5.71 -20.73 6.88
C MET A 21 -6.08 -21.85 5.89
N ILE A 22 -7.02 -22.72 6.25
CA ILE A 22 -7.57 -23.75 5.36
C ILE A 22 -8.27 -23.14 4.15
N ASN A 23 -8.97 -22.02 4.35
CA ASN A 23 -9.55 -21.31 3.22
C ASN A 23 -8.47 -20.43 2.57
N PRO A 24 -8.10 -20.66 1.30
CA PRO A 24 -7.03 -19.93 0.62
C PRO A 24 -7.29 -18.42 0.54
N ARG A 25 -8.57 -17.98 0.54
CA ARG A 25 -8.92 -16.56 0.56
C ARG A 25 -8.70 -15.92 1.93
N ARG A 26 -9.09 -16.60 3.02
CA ARG A 26 -8.89 -16.12 4.39
C ARG A 26 -7.42 -16.12 4.76
N ARG A 27 -6.67 -17.15 4.37
CA ARG A 27 -5.22 -17.23 4.54
C ARG A 27 -4.51 -15.99 3.97
N ARG A 28 -4.82 -15.59 2.74
CA ARG A 28 -4.21 -14.41 2.10
C ARG A 28 -4.56 -13.11 2.84
N ALA A 29 -5.80 -12.95 3.26
CA ALA A 29 -6.23 -11.78 4.04
C ALA A 29 -5.52 -11.70 5.41
N ILE A 30 -5.33 -12.83 6.08
CA ILE A 30 -4.62 -12.91 7.36
C ILE A 30 -3.15 -12.55 7.19
N ILE A 31 -2.47 -13.12 6.18
CA ILE A 31 -1.07 -12.78 5.89
C ILE A 31 -0.94 -11.28 5.63
N ALA A 32 -1.81 -10.71 4.78
CA ALA A 32 -1.81 -9.27 4.51
C ALA A 32 -2.05 -8.44 5.78
N GLY A 33 -3.01 -8.83 6.62
CA GLY A 33 -3.31 -8.17 7.89
C GLY A 33 -2.15 -8.22 8.88
N VAL A 34 -1.47 -9.37 8.99
CA VAL A 34 -0.27 -9.54 9.83
C VAL A 34 0.87 -8.68 9.31
N THR A 35 1.09 -8.62 7.99
CA THR A 35 2.12 -7.76 7.39
C THR A 35 1.83 -6.28 7.68
N VAL A 36 0.60 -5.81 7.49
CA VAL A 36 0.20 -4.44 7.84
C VAL A 36 0.38 -4.17 9.33
N GLY A 37 -0.03 -5.10 10.20
CA GLY A 37 0.15 -4.99 11.64
C GLY A 37 1.62 -4.91 12.05
N PHE A 38 2.49 -5.72 11.44
CA PHE A 38 3.93 -5.69 11.67
C PHE A 38 4.56 -4.37 11.22
N ILE A 39 4.12 -3.83 10.07
CA ILE A 39 4.57 -2.51 9.60
C ILE A 39 4.14 -1.43 10.60
N LEU A 40 2.89 -1.44 11.08
CA LEU A 40 2.43 -0.50 12.11
C LEU A 40 3.23 -0.62 13.41
N LEU A 41 3.55 -1.86 13.84
CA LEU A 41 4.37 -2.12 15.02
C LEU A 41 5.82 -1.64 14.88
N THR A 42 6.41 -1.73 13.69
CA THR A 42 7.77 -1.21 13.44
C THR A 42 7.79 0.31 13.33
N GLN A 43 6.66 0.95 13.00
CA GLN A 43 6.51 2.42 13.02
C GLN A 43 6.15 2.98 14.41
N LEU A 44 5.77 2.13 15.37
CA LEU A 44 5.41 2.53 16.74
C LEU A 44 6.51 3.32 17.48
N PRO A 45 7.82 3.00 17.35
CA PRO A 45 8.88 3.84 17.89
C PRO A 45 8.88 5.26 17.32
N ASN A 46 8.69 5.42 16.01
CA ASN A 46 8.56 6.74 15.39
C ASN A 46 7.35 7.48 15.96
N PHE A 47 6.19 6.81 16.07
CA PHE A 47 5.00 7.40 16.66
C PHE A 47 5.20 7.83 18.12
N LEU A 48 5.83 6.99 18.94
CA LEU A 48 6.09 7.27 20.35
C LEU A 48 7.09 8.40 20.54
N VAL A 49 8.19 8.43 19.77
CA VAL A 49 9.17 9.52 19.81
C VAL A 49 8.53 10.85 19.42
N GLN A 50 7.66 10.84 18.41
CA GLN A 50 6.98 12.05 17.94
C GLN A 50 5.93 12.55 18.95
N LEU A 51 5.24 11.64 19.65
CA LEU A 51 4.31 11.98 20.73
C LEU A 51 5.02 12.50 22.00
N THR A 52 6.20 11.96 22.33
CA THR A 52 6.92 12.27 23.57
C THR A 52 7.82 13.50 23.44
N SER A 53 8.34 13.79 22.25
CA SER A 53 9.08 15.03 21.96
C SER A 53 8.21 16.30 22.13
N ASP A 54 6.88 16.14 22.09
CA ASP A 54 5.86 17.20 22.26
C ASP A 54 5.88 17.84 23.66
N ARG A 55 6.36 17.13 24.70
CA ARG A 55 6.38 17.66 26.08
C ARG A 55 7.61 18.51 26.43
N GLY A 56 8.63 18.54 25.59
CA GLY A 56 9.91 19.21 25.90
C GLY A 56 10.08 20.62 25.31
N ARG A 57 9.19 21.08 24.42
CA ARG A 57 9.43 22.28 23.59
C ARG A 57 8.55 23.51 23.89
N HIS A 58 7.74 23.48 24.96
CA HIS A 58 7.05 24.67 25.46
C HIS A 58 7.71 25.20 26.73
N ARG A 59 8.89 25.80 26.57
CA ARG A 59 9.35 26.84 27.48
C ARG A 59 9.67 28.08 26.64
N PRO A 60 8.87 29.15 26.71
CA PRO A 60 9.23 30.41 26.07
C PRO A 60 10.55 30.84 26.68
N ARG A 61 11.56 31.02 25.83
CA ARG A 61 12.86 31.54 26.25
C ARG A 61 12.70 33.05 26.37
N THR A 62 12.13 33.52 27.48
CA THR A 62 12.26 34.91 27.90
C THR A 62 13.74 35.17 28.15
N VAL A 63 14.33 36.05 27.35
CA VAL A 63 15.65 36.60 27.57
C VAL A 63 15.48 37.79 28.51
N PRO A 64 16.12 37.79 29.69
CA PRO A 64 16.63 39.02 30.26
C PRO A 64 18.15 39.02 30.12
N SER A 65 18.64 40.01 29.41
CA SER A 65 19.99 40.55 29.57
C SER A 65 20.22 40.98 31.02
N ALA A 66 21.23 40.44 31.68
CA ALA A 66 22.22 41.19 32.47
C ALA A 66 23.09 40.21 33.28
N SER A 67 24.38 40.48 33.19
CA SER A 67 25.51 39.90 33.93
C SER A 67 25.35 39.91 35.45
N SER A 68 25.77 38.83 36.11
CA SER A 68 26.52 38.87 37.37
C SER A 68 27.19 37.50 37.58
N GLU A 69 28.51 37.53 37.60
CA GLU A 69 29.39 36.45 38.03
C GLU A 69 29.10 36.11 39.50
N GLU A 70 29.09 34.82 39.86
CA GLU A 70 29.93 34.32 40.94
C GLU A 70 29.83 32.78 41.12
N ARG A 71 31.02 32.18 41.14
CA ARG A 71 31.47 31.01 41.91
C ARG A 71 30.66 29.71 41.87
N GLY A 72 31.27 28.75 41.17
CA GLY A 72 31.85 27.57 41.81
C GLY A 72 30.90 26.45 42.22
N GLN A 73 30.94 25.33 41.49
CA GLN A 73 31.32 24.01 42.00
C GLN A 73 31.11 22.92 40.92
N THR A 74 32.04 21.98 40.97
CA THR A 74 32.24 20.73 40.22
C THR A 74 30.95 19.95 39.90
N PRO A 75 30.86 19.21 38.78
CA PRO A 75 29.67 18.46 38.38
C PRO A 75 29.50 17.20 39.25
N SER A 76 28.82 17.32 40.38
CA SER A 76 28.19 16.17 41.02
C SER A 76 27.00 15.76 40.17
N GLN A 77 27.17 14.63 39.48
CA GLN A 77 26.13 13.91 38.77
C GLN A 77 24.87 13.85 39.63
N ASP A 78 23.92 14.71 39.28
CA ASP A 78 22.57 14.63 39.78
C ASP A 78 22.00 13.32 39.21
N LYS A 79 22.06 12.29 40.05
CA LYS A 79 21.55 10.96 39.84
C LYS A 79 20.05 11.15 39.67
N ARG A 80 19.62 11.48 38.45
CA ARG A 80 18.22 11.56 38.04
C ARG A 80 17.57 10.28 38.52
N GLU A 81 16.94 10.35 39.69
CA GLU A 81 15.99 9.36 40.14
C GLU A 81 14.99 9.30 39.00
N ARG A 82 15.06 8.21 38.24
CA ARG A 82 14.09 7.88 37.21
C ARG A 82 12.81 7.58 37.97
N THR A 83 12.08 8.62 38.35
CA THR A 83 10.76 8.50 38.96
C THR A 83 9.90 7.82 37.90
N ILE A 84 9.65 6.53 38.10
CA ILE A 84 8.84 5.72 37.19
C ILE A 84 7.45 6.38 37.18
N PRO A 85 6.91 6.78 36.02
CA PRO A 85 5.61 7.44 35.94
C PRO A 85 4.54 6.61 36.69
N PRO A 86 3.64 7.23 37.47
CA PRO A 86 2.65 6.50 38.26
C PRO A 86 1.72 5.61 37.40
N LEU A 87 1.53 5.99 36.14
CA LEU A 87 0.80 5.19 35.15
C LEU A 87 1.52 3.86 34.83
N MET A 88 2.85 3.86 34.83
CA MET A 88 3.68 2.70 34.54
C MET A 88 3.69 1.72 35.73
N LEU A 89 3.66 2.22 36.97
CA LEU A 89 3.45 1.41 38.18
C LEU A 89 2.05 0.77 38.22
N THR A 90 1.03 1.48 37.72
CA THR A 90 -0.34 0.95 37.60
C THR A 90 -0.42 -0.12 36.50
N ALA A 91 0.28 0.08 35.38
CA ALA A 91 0.37 -0.92 34.30
C ALA A 91 1.06 -2.21 34.74
N HIS A 92 2.05 -2.16 35.65
CA HIS A 92 2.70 -3.35 36.22
C HIS A 92 1.75 -4.24 37.02
N LYS A 93 0.68 -3.66 37.60
CA LYS A 93 -0.31 -4.40 38.39
C LYS A 93 -1.39 -5.06 37.52
N VAL A 94 -1.68 -4.51 36.34
CA VAL A 94 -2.83 -4.95 35.52
C VAL A 94 -2.42 -5.84 34.34
N VAL A 95 -1.23 -5.62 33.77
CA VAL A 95 -0.81 -6.33 32.55
C VAL A 95 -0.14 -7.66 32.90
N PRO A 96 -0.66 -8.83 32.46
CA PRO A 96 -0.10 -10.14 32.78
C PRO A 96 1.37 -10.34 32.39
N PHE A 97 1.85 -9.60 31.38
CA PHE A 97 3.25 -9.61 30.96
C PHE A 97 4.20 -8.95 31.99
N LEU A 98 3.70 -7.96 32.75
CA LEU A 98 4.48 -7.22 33.74
C LEU A 98 4.30 -7.73 35.18
N TRP A 99 3.42 -8.72 35.41
CA TRP A 99 3.21 -9.34 36.72
C TRP A 99 4.46 -10.04 37.28
N VAL A 100 5.33 -10.55 36.41
CA VAL A 100 6.62 -11.14 36.82
C VAL A 100 7.53 -10.06 37.42
N GLY A 101 7.59 -8.88 36.80
CA GLY A 101 8.35 -7.74 37.32
C GLY A 101 7.77 -7.18 38.60
N ASN A 102 6.43 -7.07 38.69
CA ASN A 102 5.75 -6.62 39.91
C ASN A 102 5.94 -7.60 41.09
N GLY A 103 5.92 -8.91 40.82
CA GLY A 103 6.17 -9.94 41.83
C GLY A 103 7.61 -9.92 42.35
N ALA A 104 8.59 -9.76 41.46
CA ALA A 104 10.00 -9.63 41.85
C ALA A 104 10.27 -8.36 42.68
N MET A 105 9.62 -7.24 42.32
CA MET A 105 9.72 -5.97 43.05
C MET A 105 9.06 -6.04 44.44
N ALA A 106 7.90 -6.71 44.55
CA ALA A 106 7.22 -6.91 45.84
C ALA A 106 7.98 -7.85 46.78
N LEU A 107 8.57 -8.92 46.24
CA LEU A 107 9.45 -9.82 46.99
C LEU A 107 10.70 -9.11 47.52
N ALA A 108 11.29 -8.21 46.73
CA ALA A 108 12.40 -7.37 47.18
C ALA A 108 12.01 -6.38 48.28
N ALA A 109 10.73 -5.98 48.33
CA ALA A 109 10.15 -5.13 49.39
C ALA A 109 9.65 -5.93 50.61
N GLY A 110 9.81 -7.26 50.62
CA GLY A 110 9.40 -8.14 51.73
C GLY A 110 7.92 -8.57 51.71
N ASP A 111 7.13 -8.18 50.72
CA ASP A 111 5.73 -8.59 50.58
C ASP A 111 5.58 -9.76 49.59
N VAL A 112 5.23 -10.93 50.13
CA VAL A 112 5.13 -12.20 49.38
C VAL A 112 3.78 -12.34 48.66
N ARG A 113 2.74 -11.61 49.10
CA ARG A 113 1.36 -11.79 48.62
C ARG A 113 1.19 -11.50 47.12
N PRO A 114 1.77 -10.41 46.56
CA PRO A 114 1.64 -10.10 45.14
C PRO A 114 2.34 -11.15 44.25
N ALA A 115 3.41 -11.77 44.72
CA ALA A 115 4.14 -12.79 43.98
C ALA A 115 3.36 -14.11 43.89
N ILE A 116 2.68 -14.51 44.97
CA ILE A 116 1.80 -15.68 44.98
C ILE A 116 0.60 -15.44 44.07
N LEU A 117 -0.06 -14.29 44.18
CA LEU A 117 -1.22 -13.93 43.34
C LEU A 117 -0.85 -13.85 41.85
N ALA A 118 0.30 -13.26 41.51
CA ALA A 118 0.82 -13.23 40.15
C ALA A 118 1.08 -14.65 39.63
N THR A 119 1.65 -15.53 40.45
CA THR A 119 1.94 -16.92 40.06
C THR A 119 0.66 -17.70 39.78
N VAL A 120 -0.32 -17.64 40.69
CA VAL A 120 -1.64 -18.28 40.52
C VAL A 120 -2.36 -17.73 39.31
N GLY A 121 -2.37 -16.41 39.12
CA GLY A 121 -3.00 -15.74 37.98
C GLY A 121 -2.41 -16.18 36.64
N VAL A 122 -1.08 -16.24 36.55
CA VAL A 122 -0.38 -16.68 35.32
C VAL A 122 -0.67 -18.14 35.00
N PHE A 123 -0.72 -19.03 36.00
CA PHE A 123 -1.10 -20.43 35.77
C PHE A 123 -2.57 -20.59 35.39
N ALA A 124 -3.49 -19.84 36.00
CA ALA A 124 -4.91 -19.85 35.64
C ALA A 124 -5.13 -19.38 34.19
N ILE A 125 -4.48 -18.28 33.79
CA ILE A 125 -4.54 -17.76 32.41
C ILE A 125 -3.91 -18.77 31.43
N GLY A 126 -2.82 -19.43 31.82
CA GLY A 126 -2.21 -20.50 31.03
C GLY A 126 -3.14 -21.71 30.85
N ALA A 127 -3.78 -22.17 31.93
CA ALA A 127 -4.71 -23.29 31.90
C ALA A 127 -5.95 -22.98 31.04
N LEU A 128 -6.47 -21.75 31.09
CA LEU A 128 -7.55 -21.29 30.21
C LEU A 128 -7.13 -21.32 28.73
N GLY A 129 -5.92 -20.82 28.42
CA GLY A 129 -5.35 -20.86 27.07
C GLY A 129 -5.23 -22.29 26.54
N LEU A 130 -4.70 -23.20 27.37
CA LEU A 130 -4.52 -24.61 27.03
C LEU A 130 -5.86 -25.33 26.86
N GLY A 131 -6.82 -25.12 27.77
CA GLY A 131 -8.15 -25.71 27.69
C GLY A 131 -8.91 -25.26 26.45
N ARG A 132 -8.76 -23.98 26.06
CA ARG A 132 -9.34 -23.47 24.81
C ARG A 132 -8.66 -24.06 23.58
N ALA A 133 -7.33 -24.16 23.58
CA ALA A 133 -6.57 -24.78 22.50
C ALA A 133 -6.99 -26.25 22.30
N TYR A 134 -7.05 -27.03 23.39
CA TYR A 134 -7.46 -28.43 23.38
C TYR A 134 -8.87 -28.62 22.81
N ARG A 135 -9.85 -27.84 23.28
CA ARG A 135 -11.23 -27.87 22.75
C ARG A 135 -11.29 -27.50 21.27
N SER A 136 -10.50 -26.51 20.84
CA SER A 136 -10.41 -26.10 19.43
C SER A 136 -9.83 -27.21 18.56
N THR A 137 -8.76 -27.87 19.02
CA THR A 137 -8.09 -28.97 18.30
C THR A 137 -9.03 -30.16 18.14
N ILE A 138 -9.72 -30.57 19.20
CA ILE A 138 -10.69 -31.67 19.12
C ILE A 138 -11.82 -31.34 18.14
N ARG A 139 -12.40 -30.14 18.23
CA ARG A 139 -13.47 -29.71 17.32
C ARG A 139 -13.02 -29.67 15.86
N PHE A 140 -11.77 -29.30 15.62
CA PHE A 140 -11.15 -29.29 14.31
C PHE A 140 -11.04 -30.69 13.71
N TYR A 141 -10.48 -31.66 14.46
CA TYR A 141 -10.34 -33.05 14.01
C TYR A 141 -11.68 -33.80 13.92
N GLN A 142 -12.67 -33.43 14.73
CA GLN A 142 -14.02 -33.99 14.65
C GLN A 142 -14.85 -33.46 13.46
N GLY A 143 -14.26 -32.62 12.58
CA GLY A 143 -14.92 -32.15 11.36
C GLY A 143 -15.99 -31.07 11.59
N GLY A 144 -16.07 -30.47 12.78
CA GLY A 144 -17.12 -29.50 13.13
C GLY A 144 -17.06 -28.17 12.37
N GLU A 145 -15.94 -27.85 11.70
CA GLU A 145 -15.77 -26.61 10.92
C GLU A 145 -15.84 -26.81 9.40
N THR A 146 -15.76 -28.06 8.90
CA THR A 146 -15.81 -28.35 7.46
C THR A 146 -17.22 -28.47 6.89
N ASP A 147 -18.26 -28.57 7.72
CA ASP A 147 -19.61 -28.90 7.25
C ASP A 147 -20.70 -27.86 7.60
N LYS A 148 -20.38 -26.56 7.54
CA LYS A 148 -21.39 -25.64 6.97
C LYS A 148 -21.44 -25.89 5.47
N LYS A 149 -21.98 -27.06 5.08
CA LYS A 149 -22.56 -27.31 3.77
C LYS A 149 -23.42 -26.11 3.47
N THR A 150 -22.87 -25.20 2.69
CA THR A 150 -23.65 -24.14 2.10
C THR A 150 -24.58 -24.91 1.19
N ARG A 151 -25.83 -25.11 1.64
CA ARG A 151 -26.90 -25.76 0.87
C ARG A 151 -26.71 -25.32 -0.57
N PRO A 152 -26.53 -26.24 -1.53
CA PRO A 152 -26.33 -25.83 -2.91
C PRO A 152 -27.58 -25.06 -3.29
N LYS A 153 -27.49 -23.72 -3.28
CA LYS A 153 -28.53 -22.90 -3.89
C LYS A 153 -28.50 -23.36 -5.33
N ALA A 154 -29.57 -24.05 -5.74
CA ALA A 154 -29.83 -24.35 -7.14
C ALA A 154 -29.54 -23.05 -7.87
N LYS A 155 -28.46 -23.04 -8.66
CA LYS A 155 -28.17 -21.92 -9.54
C LYS A 155 -29.20 -22.05 -10.64
N THR A 156 -30.44 -21.66 -10.36
CA THR A 156 -31.33 -21.21 -11.41
C THR A 156 -30.49 -20.19 -12.14
N ARG A 157 -30.10 -20.52 -13.37
CA ARG A 157 -29.37 -19.62 -14.25
C ARG A 157 -30.39 -18.54 -14.57
N VAL A 158 -30.56 -17.62 -13.63
CA VAL A 158 -31.26 -16.36 -13.88
C VAL A 158 -30.41 -15.79 -14.99
N VAL A 159 -30.95 -15.85 -16.21
CA VAL A 159 -30.54 -14.98 -17.29
C VAL A 159 -30.85 -13.61 -16.72
N VAL A 160 -29.90 -13.06 -15.97
CA VAL A 160 -29.97 -11.71 -15.45
C VAL A 160 -30.12 -10.91 -16.72
N GLY A 161 -31.33 -10.41 -16.97
CA GLY A 161 -31.60 -9.50 -18.07
C GLY A 161 -30.46 -8.49 -18.03
N VAL A 162 -29.71 -8.41 -19.13
CA VAL A 162 -28.60 -7.48 -19.25
C VAL A 162 -29.22 -6.12 -19.06
N ARG A 163 -29.16 -5.61 -17.83
CA ARG A 163 -29.52 -4.23 -17.55
C ARG A 163 -28.51 -3.45 -18.37
N ASP A 164 -29.01 -2.73 -19.38
CA ASP A 164 -28.24 -1.76 -20.15
C ASP A 164 -27.86 -0.65 -19.18
N ASP A 165 -26.86 -0.95 -18.37
CA ASP A 165 -26.28 -0.08 -17.38
C ASP A 165 -25.41 0.93 -18.14
N GLY A 166 -26.09 1.84 -18.83
CA GLY A 166 -25.59 3.05 -19.47
C GLY A 166 -24.56 2.81 -20.58
N ASP A 167 -24.88 3.28 -21.77
CA ASP A 167 -23.89 3.62 -22.80
C ASP A 167 -22.90 4.64 -22.24
N TRP A 168 -21.84 4.16 -21.57
CA TRP A 168 -20.76 5.02 -21.10
C TRP A 168 -20.01 5.56 -22.31
N ARG A 169 -20.40 6.75 -22.76
CA ARG A 169 -19.79 7.47 -23.88
C ARG A 169 -18.88 8.55 -23.31
N LEU A 170 -17.57 8.38 -23.49
CA LEU A 170 -16.61 9.41 -23.10
C LEU A 170 -16.44 10.40 -24.25
N PRO A 171 -16.54 11.71 -23.98
CA PRO A 171 -16.38 12.73 -25.03
C PRO A 171 -14.98 12.62 -25.64
N GLY A 172 -14.89 12.61 -26.98
CA GLY A 172 -13.64 12.53 -27.72
C GLY A 172 -12.99 11.14 -27.81
N ILE A 173 -13.61 10.09 -27.24
CA ILE A 173 -13.13 8.70 -27.32
C ILE A 173 -14.12 7.87 -28.13
N PRO A 174 -13.67 7.02 -29.08
CA PRO A 174 -14.57 6.16 -29.84
C PRO A 174 -15.42 5.25 -28.97
N GLN A 175 -16.60 4.88 -29.48
CA GLN A 175 -17.60 4.13 -28.74
C GLN A 175 -17.10 2.72 -28.38
N GLU A 176 -16.31 2.10 -29.26
CA GLU A 176 -15.71 0.79 -29.06
C GLU A 176 -14.71 0.81 -27.89
N ALA A 177 -13.87 1.85 -27.82
CA ALA A 177 -12.91 1.98 -26.73
C ALA A 177 -13.60 2.28 -25.39
N SER A 178 -14.67 3.09 -25.40
CA SER A 178 -15.42 3.47 -24.20
C SER A 178 -16.20 2.28 -23.61
N THR A 179 -16.85 1.48 -24.47
CA THR A 179 -17.56 0.26 -24.07
C THR A 179 -16.60 -0.80 -23.53
N LEU A 180 -15.46 -1.01 -24.21
CA LEU A 180 -14.40 -1.88 -23.73
C LEU A 180 -13.84 -1.42 -22.37
N ALA A 181 -13.57 -0.12 -22.20
CA ALA A 181 -13.09 0.43 -20.94
C ALA A 181 -14.04 0.14 -19.78
N TRP A 182 -15.35 0.30 -20.01
CA TRP A 182 -16.35 0.02 -19.01
C TRP A 182 -16.45 -1.46 -18.65
N ALA A 183 -16.41 -2.35 -19.66
CA ALA A 183 -16.37 -3.79 -19.46
C ALA A 183 -15.13 -4.22 -18.65
N PHE A 184 -13.94 -3.71 -19.01
CA PHE A 184 -12.71 -3.97 -18.28
C PHE A 184 -12.75 -3.40 -16.85
N PHE A 185 -13.28 -2.21 -16.65
CA PHE A 185 -13.38 -1.59 -15.32
C PHE A 185 -14.27 -2.42 -14.39
N ARG A 186 -15.40 -2.94 -14.89
CA ARG A 186 -16.25 -3.87 -14.15
C ARG A 186 -15.53 -5.16 -13.79
N SER A 187 -14.74 -5.70 -14.72
CA SER A 187 -13.91 -6.88 -14.48
C SER A 187 -12.87 -6.62 -13.38
N LEU A 188 -12.13 -5.51 -13.48
CA LEU A 188 -11.11 -5.10 -12.52
C LEU A 188 -11.68 -4.93 -11.10
N LYS A 189 -12.85 -4.32 -10.93
CA LYS A 189 -13.52 -4.17 -9.62
C LYS A 189 -13.83 -5.52 -8.95
N ARG A 190 -14.09 -6.56 -9.74
CA ARG A 190 -14.41 -7.92 -9.26
C ARG A 190 -13.15 -8.76 -9.03
N ALA A 191 -12.04 -8.43 -9.70
CA ALA A 191 -10.80 -9.20 -9.65
C ALA A 191 -10.13 -9.12 -8.26
N PRO A 192 -9.87 -10.27 -7.58
CA PRO A 192 -9.12 -10.27 -6.33
C PRO A 192 -7.66 -9.81 -6.51
N GLU A 193 -7.07 -9.99 -7.69
CA GLU A 193 -5.70 -9.59 -8.03
C GLU A 193 -5.53 -8.07 -7.93
N VAL A 194 -6.50 -7.30 -8.42
CA VAL A 194 -6.50 -5.83 -8.29
C VAL A 194 -6.51 -5.45 -6.81
N LYS A 195 -7.35 -6.10 -5.99
CA LYS A 195 -7.38 -5.83 -4.54
C LYS A 195 -6.05 -6.16 -3.85
N MET A 196 -5.33 -7.19 -4.34
CA MET A 196 -3.99 -7.52 -3.85
C MET A 196 -2.96 -6.47 -4.25
N ALA A 197 -2.99 -6.00 -5.51
CA ALA A 197 -2.13 -4.92 -5.98
C ALA A 197 -2.35 -3.62 -5.17
N LEU A 198 -3.62 -3.30 -4.86
CA LEU A 198 -3.99 -2.16 -4.02
C LEU A 198 -3.45 -2.27 -2.58
N GLY A 199 -3.15 -3.47 -2.09
CA GLY A 199 -2.57 -3.68 -0.77
C GLY A 199 -1.23 -2.97 -0.58
N MET A 200 -0.43 -2.84 -1.65
CA MET A 200 0.84 -2.09 -1.58
C MET A 200 0.59 -0.59 -1.43
N ASN A 201 -0.41 -0.04 -2.12
CA ASN A 201 -0.78 1.36 -1.98
C ASN A 201 -1.37 1.67 -0.59
N LEU A 202 -2.02 0.70 0.06
CA LEU A 202 -2.47 0.84 1.45
C LEU A 202 -1.29 1.01 2.43
N MET A 203 -0.16 0.34 2.20
CA MET A 203 1.05 0.54 3.03
C MET A 203 1.52 1.99 2.98
N TRP A 204 1.59 2.57 1.78
CA TRP A 204 1.95 3.98 1.60
C TRP A 204 0.91 4.92 2.19
N LEU A 205 -0.38 4.59 2.09
CA LEU A 205 -1.46 5.34 2.74
C LEU A 205 -1.27 5.39 4.25
N VAL A 206 -0.91 4.27 4.88
CA VAL A 206 -0.62 4.20 6.32
C VAL A 206 0.62 5.02 6.67
N MET A 207 1.68 4.93 5.87
CA MET A 207 2.93 5.66 6.11
C MET A 207 2.73 7.18 5.99
N PHE A 208 2.16 7.66 4.88
CA PHE A 208 1.88 9.08 4.68
C PHE A 208 0.75 9.58 5.57
N GLY A 209 -0.25 8.75 5.88
CA GLY A 209 -1.33 9.08 6.81
C GLY A 209 -0.84 9.23 8.24
N GLY A 210 0.06 8.36 8.69
CA GLY A 210 0.75 8.52 9.97
C GLY A 210 1.56 9.82 10.00
N MET A 211 2.31 10.12 8.95
CA MET A 211 2.99 11.40 8.83
C MET A 211 2.01 12.59 8.89
N ALA A 212 0.86 12.53 8.21
CA ALA A 212 -0.15 13.59 8.22
C ALA A 212 -0.76 13.85 9.61
N LEU A 213 -1.02 12.79 10.37
CA LEU A 213 -1.66 12.88 11.69
C LEU A 213 -0.68 13.29 12.81
N PHE A 214 0.58 12.85 12.74
CA PHE A 214 1.55 13.00 13.83
C PHE A 214 2.63 14.06 13.57
N LYS A 215 2.82 14.52 12.33
CA LYS A 215 3.80 15.57 12.02
C LYS A 215 3.20 16.96 12.24
N ARG A 216 3.43 17.56 13.42
CA ARG A 216 2.92 18.91 13.73
C ARG A 216 3.72 20.08 13.17
N SER A 217 5.02 19.90 12.91
CA SER A 217 5.90 20.92 12.29
C SER A 217 7.34 20.42 12.33
N SER A 218 7.75 19.59 11.37
CA SER A 218 9.18 19.60 11.01
C SER A 218 9.31 20.53 9.81
N ALA A 219 10.17 21.53 9.93
CA ALA A 219 10.50 22.48 8.88
C ALA A 219 10.97 21.71 7.65
N THR A 220 10.03 21.37 6.79
CA THR A 220 10.32 20.75 5.51
C THR A 220 10.78 21.89 4.63
N SER A 221 12.03 21.81 4.16
CA SER A 221 12.58 22.81 3.24
C SER A 221 11.59 23.08 2.10
N ASP A 222 11.39 24.35 1.77
CA ASP A 222 10.47 24.75 0.71
C ASP A 222 10.83 24.11 -0.64
N ILE A 223 12.11 23.86 -0.86
CA ILE A 223 12.64 23.15 -2.04
C ILE A 223 12.12 21.70 -2.09
N ALA A 224 11.96 21.03 -0.94
CA ALA A 224 11.59 19.61 -0.88
C ALA A 224 10.08 19.35 -1.04
N LYS A 225 9.24 20.38 -0.82
CA LYS A 225 7.77 20.23 -0.84
C LYS A 225 7.24 19.77 -2.21
N PRO A 226 7.65 20.36 -3.35
CA PRO A 226 7.23 19.90 -4.68
C PRO A 226 7.67 18.46 -4.99
N PHE A 227 8.91 18.09 -4.62
CA PHE A 227 9.41 16.74 -4.86
C PHE A 227 8.66 15.68 -4.05
N MET A 228 8.27 15.97 -2.80
CA MET A 228 7.44 15.05 -2.03
C MET A 228 6.03 14.89 -2.61
N ALA A 229 5.44 15.98 -3.13
CA ALA A 229 4.16 15.91 -3.82
C ALA A 229 4.26 15.07 -5.10
N THR A 230 5.28 15.28 -5.93
CA THR A 230 5.58 14.44 -7.10
C THR A 230 5.89 12.98 -6.70
N GLY A 231 6.58 12.77 -5.58
CA GLY A 231 6.83 11.45 -5.02
C GLY A 231 5.55 10.68 -4.67
N ALA A 232 4.52 11.37 -4.18
CA ALA A 232 3.21 10.77 -3.92
C ALA A 232 2.56 10.21 -5.21
N VAL A 233 2.71 10.92 -6.32
CA VAL A 233 2.27 10.45 -7.65
C VAL A 233 3.07 9.21 -8.05
N ALA A 234 4.40 9.24 -7.95
CA ALA A 234 5.23 8.08 -8.31
C ALA A 234 4.87 6.82 -7.49
N VAL A 235 4.66 6.99 -6.18
CA VAL A 235 4.28 5.91 -5.28
C VAL A 235 2.91 5.30 -5.62
N THR A 236 1.94 6.13 -6.03
CA THR A 236 0.61 5.67 -6.48
C THR A 236 0.74 4.59 -7.57
N PHE A 237 1.62 4.84 -8.52
CA PHE A 237 1.84 3.96 -9.66
C PHE A 237 2.77 2.79 -9.35
N PHE A 238 3.62 2.88 -8.33
CA PHE A 238 4.49 1.78 -7.94
C PHE A 238 3.69 0.52 -7.59
N GLY A 239 2.62 0.66 -6.80
CA GLY A 239 1.73 -0.47 -6.48
C GLY A 239 0.89 -0.97 -7.66
N MET A 240 0.67 -0.14 -8.67
CA MET A 240 -0.08 -0.49 -9.88
C MET A 240 0.79 -0.97 -11.05
N SER A 241 2.12 -0.84 -10.94
CA SER A 241 3.07 -1.21 -11.99
C SER A 241 2.87 -2.64 -12.50
N GLN A 242 2.63 -3.60 -11.59
CA GLN A 242 2.37 -5.00 -11.94
C GLN A 242 1.11 -5.19 -12.79
N LEU A 243 0.08 -4.36 -12.59
CA LEU A 243 -1.16 -4.39 -13.39
C LEU A 243 -0.96 -3.73 -14.75
N MET A 244 -0.21 -2.62 -14.79
CA MET A 244 0.01 -1.83 -16.00
C MET A 244 1.02 -2.46 -16.97
N PHE A 245 2.06 -3.13 -16.45
CA PHE A 245 3.12 -3.71 -17.29
C PHE A 245 2.79 -5.11 -17.81
N ASN A 246 1.68 -5.70 -17.35
CA ASN A 246 1.21 -7.00 -17.82
C ASN A 246 -0.32 -7.04 -17.93
N LEU A 247 -0.88 -6.12 -18.73
CA LEU A 247 -2.31 -5.90 -18.94
C LEU A 247 -3.07 -7.16 -19.37
N PHE A 248 -2.44 -8.02 -20.17
CA PHE A 248 -3.05 -9.25 -20.71
C PHE A 248 -2.84 -10.47 -19.80
N GLY A 249 -1.79 -10.50 -18.97
CA GLY A 249 -1.50 -11.64 -18.10
C GLY A 249 -2.58 -11.97 -17.08
N PHE A 250 -3.46 -11.00 -16.78
CA PHE A 250 -4.62 -11.17 -15.90
C PHE A 250 -5.89 -11.65 -16.62
N ASP A 251 -5.97 -11.52 -17.95
CA ASP A 251 -7.15 -11.93 -18.73
C ASP A 251 -7.25 -13.45 -18.91
N ARG A 252 -6.11 -14.16 -18.86
CA ARG A 252 -6.03 -15.63 -19.00
C ARG A 252 -6.77 -16.12 -20.24
N GLY A 253 -7.68 -17.10 -20.09
CA GLY A 253 -8.51 -17.59 -21.18
C GLY A 253 -9.45 -16.54 -21.79
N GLY A 254 -9.75 -15.45 -21.08
CA GLY A 254 -10.55 -14.34 -21.59
C GLY A 254 -9.86 -13.56 -22.72
N PHE A 255 -8.54 -13.69 -22.86
CA PHE A 255 -7.81 -13.09 -24.00
C PHE A 255 -8.27 -13.67 -25.35
N ARG A 256 -8.73 -14.93 -25.40
CA ARG A 256 -9.32 -15.53 -26.62
C ARG A 256 -10.50 -14.72 -27.15
N THR A 257 -11.34 -14.22 -26.25
CA THR A 257 -12.49 -13.39 -26.62
C THR A 257 -12.05 -12.06 -27.21
N LEU A 258 -10.93 -11.48 -26.74
CA LEU A 258 -10.37 -10.25 -27.30
C LEU A 258 -9.80 -10.43 -28.70
N VAL A 259 -9.17 -11.59 -28.97
CA VAL A 259 -8.67 -11.94 -30.30
C VAL A 259 -9.82 -12.11 -31.30
N LEU A 260 -10.93 -12.74 -30.89
CA LEU A 260 -12.10 -12.93 -31.74
C LEU A 260 -12.96 -11.66 -31.92
N LEU A 261 -12.73 -10.62 -31.11
CA LEU A 261 -13.51 -9.39 -31.18
C LEU A 261 -13.14 -8.60 -32.46
N PRO A 262 -14.12 -8.19 -33.29
CA PRO A 262 -13.88 -7.45 -34.54
C PRO A 262 -13.59 -5.96 -34.25
N THR A 263 -12.70 -5.68 -33.30
CA THR A 263 -12.27 -4.33 -32.95
C THR A 263 -10.78 -4.17 -33.18
N ARG A 264 -10.37 -2.99 -33.66
CA ARG A 264 -8.96 -2.64 -33.82
C ARG A 264 -8.23 -2.76 -32.48
N ARG A 265 -7.03 -3.36 -32.50
CA ARG A 265 -6.25 -3.68 -31.30
C ARG A 265 -5.85 -2.45 -30.48
N GLN A 266 -5.67 -1.30 -31.14
CA GLN A 266 -5.44 -0.01 -30.47
C GLN A 266 -6.57 0.38 -29.49
N TRP A 267 -7.83 0.03 -29.80
CA TRP A 267 -8.98 0.34 -28.94
C TRP A 267 -9.06 -0.57 -27.72
N ILE A 268 -8.56 -1.80 -27.84
CA ILE A 268 -8.40 -2.72 -26.70
C ILE A 268 -7.35 -2.16 -25.73
N LEU A 269 -6.21 -1.70 -26.24
CA LEU A 269 -5.16 -1.07 -25.43
C LEU A 269 -5.66 0.20 -24.73
N LEU A 270 -6.30 1.10 -25.50
CA LEU A 270 -6.89 2.33 -24.94
C LEU A 270 -7.94 1.99 -23.88
N GLY A 271 -8.85 1.05 -24.17
CA GLY A 271 -9.90 0.65 -23.26
C GLY A 271 -9.35 0.10 -21.94
N LYS A 272 -8.32 -0.75 -21.98
CA LYS A 272 -7.70 -1.28 -20.76
C LYS A 272 -7.03 -0.21 -19.92
N ASN A 273 -6.30 0.72 -20.54
CA ASN A 273 -5.69 1.83 -19.82
C ASN A 273 -6.77 2.70 -19.19
N LEU A 274 -7.79 3.08 -19.95
CA LEU A 274 -8.89 3.90 -19.48
C LEU A 274 -9.67 3.24 -18.33
N ALA A 275 -9.74 1.92 -18.29
CA ALA A 275 -10.31 1.17 -17.17
C ALA A 275 -9.48 1.28 -15.88
N LEU A 276 -8.15 1.40 -15.98
CA LEU A 276 -7.25 1.59 -14.84
C LEU A 276 -7.18 3.05 -14.38
N PHE A 277 -7.44 4.01 -15.27
CA PHE A 277 -7.38 5.44 -14.99
C PHE A 277 -8.17 5.90 -13.74
N PRO A 278 -9.46 5.53 -13.53
CA PRO A 278 -10.19 5.95 -12.34
C PRO A 278 -9.61 5.35 -11.04
N ILE A 279 -9.06 4.14 -11.10
CA ILE A 279 -8.41 3.48 -9.96
C ILE A 279 -7.12 4.25 -9.61
N ALA A 280 -6.26 4.51 -10.59
CA ALA A 280 -5.02 5.26 -10.40
C ALA A 280 -5.28 6.68 -9.87
N THR A 281 -6.25 7.38 -10.48
CA THR A 281 -6.60 8.76 -10.12
C THR A 281 -7.15 8.84 -8.70
N SER A 282 -8.07 7.96 -8.31
CA SER A 282 -8.64 7.97 -6.95
C SER A 282 -7.56 7.75 -5.88
N ILE A 283 -6.66 6.78 -6.07
CA ILE A 283 -5.58 6.50 -5.12
C ILE A 283 -4.59 7.67 -5.07
N GLY A 284 -4.20 8.20 -6.23
CA GLY A 284 -3.25 9.29 -6.30
C GLY A 284 -3.78 10.58 -5.68
N LEU A 285 -5.06 10.89 -5.86
CA LEU A 285 -5.70 12.02 -5.20
C LEU A 285 -5.77 11.85 -3.68
N VAL A 286 -6.07 10.63 -3.19
CA VAL A 286 -6.07 10.35 -1.75
C VAL A 286 -4.66 10.50 -1.17
N LEU A 287 -3.63 9.95 -1.80
CA LEU A 287 -2.25 10.08 -1.35
C LEU A 287 -1.78 11.54 -1.41
N LEU A 288 -2.13 12.27 -2.48
CA LEU A 288 -1.84 13.70 -2.60
C LEU A 288 -2.53 14.52 -1.50
N ALA A 289 -3.79 14.20 -1.16
CA ALA A 289 -4.49 14.85 -0.06
C ALA A 289 -3.77 14.63 1.27
N LEU A 290 -3.34 13.40 1.57
CA LEU A 290 -2.56 13.11 2.77
C LEU A 290 -1.23 13.87 2.80
N VAL A 291 -0.51 13.91 1.69
CA VAL A 291 0.74 14.69 1.58
C VAL A 291 0.47 16.19 1.73
N THR A 292 -0.63 16.69 1.18
CA THR A 292 -1.02 18.09 1.30
C THR A 292 -1.32 18.45 2.75
N ILE A 293 -2.00 17.59 3.50
CA ILE A 293 -2.24 17.75 4.94
C ILE A 293 -0.92 17.70 5.73
N ALA A 294 -0.05 16.75 5.41
CA ALA A 294 1.20 16.49 6.13
C ALA A 294 2.30 17.55 5.90
N VAL A 295 2.40 18.06 4.68
CA VAL A 295 3.52 18.90 4.20
C VAL A 295 3.10 20.34 4.00
N ARG A 296 1.81 20.59 3.75
CA ARG A 296 1.24 21.91 3.41
C ARG A 296 2.01 22.61 2.27
N PRO A 297 2.14 21.97 1.09
CA PRO A 297 2.71 22.63 -0.08
C PRO A 297 1.80 23.79 -0.55
N PRO A 298 2.36 24.80 -1.26
CA PRO A 298 1.57 25.85 -1.88
C PRO A 298 0.48 25.29 -2.80
N ALA A 299 -0.67 25.97 -2.89
CA ALA A 299 -1.80 25.52 -3.73
C ALA A 299 -1.41 25.33 -5.21
N THR A 300 -0.53 26.19 -5.73
CA THR A 300 0.02 26.08 -7.09
C THR A 300 0.79 24.78 -7.31
N VAL A 301 1.55 24.32 -6.31
CA VAL A 301 2.25 23.02 -6.33
C VAL A 301 1.24 21.87 -6.31
N VAL A 302 0.18 21.96 -5.52
CA VAL A 302 -0.89 20.94 -5.50
C VAL A 302 -1.55 20.80 -6.87
N VAL A 303 -1.91 21.92 -7.50
CA VAL A 303 -2.49 21.91 -8.86
C VAL A 303 -1.50 21.33 -9.88
N ALA A 304 -0.22 21.71 -9.81
CA ALA A 304 0.82 21.12 -10.66
C ALA A 304 0.90 19.60 -10.46
N THR A 305 0.86 19.10 -9.22
CA THR A 305 0.89 17.67 -8.92
C THR A 305 -0.38 16.93 -9.39
N ILE A 306 -1.54 17.58 -9.38
CA ILE A 306 -2.77 17.03 -9.99
C ILE A 306 -2.57 16.82 -11.49
N LEU A 307 -1.88 17.73 -12.19
CA LEU A 307 -1.53 17.56 -13.60
C LEU A 307 -0.44 16.50 -13.82
N GLN A 308 0.47 16.32 -12.87
CA GLN A 308 1.50 15.27 -12.91
C GLN A 308 0.92 13.85 -12.82
N LEU A 309 -0.27 13.68 -12.22
CA LEU A 309 -0.94 12.38 -12.12
C LEU A 309 -1.28 11.78 -13.50
N PRO A 310 -2.02 12.46 -14.40
CA PRO A 310 -2.26 11.95 -15.75
C PRO A 310 -0.97 11.87 -16.59
N VAL A 311 0.03 12.72 -16.35
CA VAL A 311 1.37 12.61 -16.98
C VAL A 311 2.00 11.24 -16.64
N ALA A 312 2.06 10.89 -15.36
CA ALA A 312 2.57 9.59 -14.90
C ALA A 312 1.79 8.43 -15.50
N PHE A 313 0.45 8.56 -15.50
CA PHE A 313 -0.44 7.58 -16.06
C PHE A 313 -0.14 7.32 -17.55
N LEU A 314 0.03 8.37 -18.36
CA LEU A 314 0.29 8.25 -19.79
C LEU A 314 1.66 7.65 -20.08
N LEU A 315 2.71 8.08 -19.37
CA LEU A 315 4.07 7.52 -19.49
C LEU A 315 4.07 6.00 -19.23
N LEU A 316 3.47 5.59 -18.12
CA LEU A 316 3.38 4.18 -17.74
C LEU A 316 2.40 3.40 -18.62
N SER A 317 1.39 4.05 -19.18
CA SER A 317 0.46 3.43 -20.14
C SER A 317 1.17 3.11 -21.45
N MET A 318 2.01 4.00 -21.98
CA MET A 318 2.81 3.74 -23.18
C MET A 318 3.81 2.60 -22.95
N MET A 319 4.58 2.69 -21.86
CA MET A 319 5.54 1.66 -21.49
C MET A 319 4.85 0.32 -21.19
N GLY A 320 3.77 0.35 -20.41
CA GLY A 320 3.01 -0.83 -20.03
C GLY A 320 2.34 -1.53 -21.21
N ASN A 321 1.81 -0.78 -22.17
CA ASN A 321 1.29 -1.34 -23.42
C ASN A 321 2.40 -2.08 -24.18
N LEU A 322 3.57 -1.44 -24.33
CA LEU A 322 4.71 -2.04 -25.03
C LEU A 322 5.17 -3.33 -24.33
N LEU A 323 5.37 -3.28 -23.02
CA LEU A 323 5.82 -4.43 -22.21
C LEU A 323 4.78 -5.57 -22.19
N SER A 324 3.49 -5.24 -22.14
CA SER A 324 2.41 -6.23 -22.15
C SER A 324 2.35 -7.02 -23.46
N VAL A 325 2.83 -6.44 -24.57
CA VAL A 325 2.90 -7.10 -25.88
C VAL A 325 4.22 -7.81 -26.09
N LEU A 326 5.34 -7.24 -25.65
CA LEU A 326 6.69 -7.80 -25.87
C LEU A 326 7.05 -8.90 -24.87
N VAL A 327 6.64 -8.77 -23.61
CA VAL A 327 6.98 -9.68 -22.52
C VAL A 327 5.71 -10.12 -21.78
N PRO A 328 4.76 -10.79 -22.46
CA PRO A 328 3.58 -11.31 -21.80
C PRO A 328 3.98 -12.43 -20.84
N TYR A 329 3.33 -12.50 -19.69
CA TYR A 329 3.46 -13.63 -18.78
C TYR A 329 2.14 -13.93 -18.07
N ARG A 330 1.89 -15.21 -17.82
CA ARG A 330 0.65 -15.66 -17.19
C ARG A 330 0.72 -15.49 -15.67
N VAL A 331 -0.38 -14.98 -15.09
CA VAL A 331 -0.52 -14.80 -13.64
C VAL A 331 -1.56 -15.78 -13.08
N ALA A 332 -1.18 -16.52 -12.04
CA ALA A 332 -2.04 -17.57 -11.46
C ALA A 332 -3.31 -17.02 -10.79
N PRO A 333 -4.46 -17.73 -10.84
CA PRO A 333 -5.71 -17.34 -10.17
C PRO A 333 -5.57 -16.93 -8.71
N GLY A 334 -5.91 -15.67 -8.43
CA GLY A 334 -5.83 -15.07 -7.11
C GLY A 334 -4.41 -14.91 -6.55
N SER A 335 -3.37 -15.08 -7.37
CA SER A 335 -2.00 -14.74 -7.02
C SER A 335 -1.57 -13.55 -7.87
N MET A 336 -0.57 -12.79 -7.40
CA MET A 336 0.18 -11.85 -8.25
C MET A 336 1.48 -12.47 -8.78
N LYS A 337 1.75 -13.75 -8.45
CA LYS A 337 2.97 -14.44 -8.88
C LYS A 337 2.80 -14.98 -10.31
N PRO A 338 3.84 -14.83 -11.15
CA PRO A 338 3.91 -15.52 -12.44
C PRO A 338 3.81 -17.05 -12.27
N THR A 339 3.15 -17.73 -13.21
CA THR A 339 3.18 -19.21 -13.30
C THR A 339 4.48 -19.65 -13.98
N LYS A 340 5.12 -20.74 -13.51
CA LYS A 340 6.32 -21.41 -14.05
C LYS A 340 6.93 -20.68 -15.28
N THR A 341 7.71 -19.62 -15.04
CA THR A 341 8.36 -18.83 -16.11
C THR A 341 9.75 -19.37 -16.40
N HIS A 342 10.15 -19.33 -17.67
CA HIS A 342 11.56 -19.54 -18.03
C HIS A 342 12.44 -18.41 -17.45
N THR A 343 13.70 -18.72 -17.15
CA THR A 343 14.65 -17.77 -16.55
C THR A 343 14.78 -16.48 -17.35
N THR A 344 14.79 -16.56 -18.68
CA THR A 344 14.86 -15.40 -19.59
C THR A 344 13.65 -14.48 -19.42
N THR A 345 12.44 -15.03 -19.31
CA THR A 345 11.22 -14.25 -19.08
C THR A 345 11.27 -13.58 -17.70
N THR A 346 11.76 -14.27 -16.67
CA THR A 346 11.94 -13.70 -15.34
C THR A 346 12.93 -12.53 -15.35
N LEU A 347 14.05 -12.66 -16.09
CA LEU A 347 15.04 -11.58 -16.26
C LEU A 347 14.42 -10.38 -16.99
N LEU A 348 13.66 -10.62 -18.07
CA LEU A 348 12.95 -9.58 -18.81
C LEU A 348 11.90 -8.87 -17.95
N ILE A 349 11.16 -9.62 -17.12
CA ILE A 349 10.21 -9.05 -16.14
C ILE A 349 10.95 -8.16 -15.15
N LEU A 350 12.09 -8.61 -14.61
CA LEU A 350 12.90 -7.81 -13.68
C LEU A 350 13.41 -6.53 -14.34
N LEU A 351 13.94 -6.63 -15.56
CA LEU A 351 14.39 -5.48 -16.34
C LEU A 351 13.23 -4.51 -16.63
N ALA A 352 12.07 -5.03 -16.99
CA ALA A 352 10.85 -4.26 -17.20
C ALA A 352 10.43 -3.48 -15.95
N HIS A 353 10.54 -4.09 -14.75
CA HIS A 353 10.28 -3.38 -13.50
C HIS A 353 11.37 -2.33 -13.19
N LEU A 354 12.62 -2.55 -13.59
CA LEU A 354 13.69 -1.55 -13.47
C LEU A 354 13.47 -0.32 -14.38
N LEU A 355 12.71 -0.48 -15.47
CA LEU A 355 12.30 0.65 -16.33
C LEU A 355 11.24 1.53 -15.68
N PHE A 356 10.55 1.08 -14.62
CA PHE A 356 9.54 1.88 -13.91
C PHE A 356 10.07 3.25 -13.44
N PRO A 357 11.13 3.34 -12.60
CA PRO A 357 11.64 4.62 -12.15
C PRO A 357 12.16 5.47 -13.32
N VAL A 358 12.79 4.85 -14.32
CA VAL A 358 13.29 5.53 -15.53
C VAL A 358 12.15 6.21 -16.28
N THR A 359 11.02 5.52 -16.42
CA THR A 359 9.82 6.02 -17.10
C THR A 359 9.21 7.22 -16.36
N LEU A 360 9.40 7.34 -15.05
CA LEU A 360 8.88 8.44 -14.23
C LEU A 360 9.83 9.63 -14.07
N ILE A 361 11.09 9.54 -14.53
CA ILE A 361 12.06 10.64 -14.50
C ILE A 361 11.47 11.97 -15.02
N PRO A 362 10.74 12.02 -16.15
CA PRO A 362 10.23 13.28 -16.71
C PRO A 362 9.35 14.08 -15.75
N ILE A 363 8.68 13.41 -14.81
CA ILE A 363 7.79 14.07 -13.85
C ILE A 363 8.59 14.82 -12.78
N PHE A 364 9.74 14.27 -12.39
CA PHE A 364 10.66 14.92 -11.45
C PHE A 364 11.43 16.08 -12.10
N LEU A 365 11.52 16.13 -13.43
CA LEU A 365 12.10 17.27 -14.13
C LEU A 365 11.27 18.55 -13.97
N MET A 366 9.98 18.46 -13.64
CA MET A 366 9.11 19.63 -13.46
C MET A 366 9.38 20.41 -12.16
N PRO A 367 9.41 19.78 -10.96
CA PRO A 367 9.84 20.49 -9.76
C PRO A 367 11.31 20.91 -9.86
N LEU A 368 12.15 20.13 -10.56
CA LEU A 368 13.55 20.48 -10.79
C LEU A 368 13.69 21.75 -11.64
N SER A 369 12.95 21.88 -12.73
CA SER A 369 12.96 23.08 -13.56
C SER A 369 12.47 24.30 -12.78
N GLY A 370 11.48 24.14 -11.91
CA GLY A 370 11.04 25.18 -10.98
C GLY A 370 12.18 25.69 -10.09
N VAL A 371 12.91 24.79 -9.43
CA VAL A 371 14.04 25.15 -8.56
C VAL A 371 15.17 25.83 -9.35
N LEU A 372 15.48 25.35 -10.56
CA LEU A 372 16.51 25.94 -11.40
C LEU A 372 16.16 27.37 -11.81
N PHE A 373 14.92 27.63 -12.24
CA PHE A 373 14.48 28.96 -12.65
C PHE A 373 14.41 29.94 -11.48
N GLU A 374 14.03 29.47 -10.29
CA GLU A 374 14.03 30.29 -9.08
C GLU A 374 15.46 30.67 -8.66
N ARG A 375 16.43 29.75 -8.77
CA ARG A 375 17.85 30.04 -8.50
C ARG A 375 18.45 31.10 -9.42
N VAL A 376 17.98 31.18 -10.65
CA VAL A 376 18.41 32.20 -11.63
C VAL A 376 17.61 33.51 -11.46
N GLY A 377 16.53 33.50 -10.66
CA GLY A 377 15.72 34.69 -10.38
C GLY A 377 14.72 35.04 -11.49
N TRP A 378 14.47 34.15 -12.45
CA TRP A 378 13.60 34.43 -13.60
C TRP A 378 12.10 34.30 -13.27
N ALA A 379 11.72 33.30 -12.46
CA ALA A 379 10.34 33.04 -12.12
C ALA A 379 10.23 32.22 -10.83
N SER A 380 9.07 32.30 -10.16
CA SER A 380 8.78 31.49 -8.98
C SER A 380 8.76 29.99 -9.32
N ALA A 381 9.39 29.15 -8.50
CA ALA A 381 9.47 27.70 -8.75
C ALA A 381 8.11 27.03 -8.93
N ALA A 382 7.10 27.47 -8.17
CA ALA A 382 5.77 26.89 -8.22
C ALA A 382 5.04 27.14 -9.56
N THR A 383 5.18 28.32 -10.14
CA THR A 383 4.57 28.68 -11.43
C THR A 383 5.25 27.95 -12.58
N VAL A 384 6.59 27.87 -12.57
CA VAL A 384 7.35 27.12 -13.57
C VAL A 384 7.00 25.63 -13.51
N ASN A 385 6.90 25.05 -12.32
CA ASN A 385 6.47 23.66 -12.15
C ASN A 385 5.06 23.43 -12.73
N LEU A 386 4.11 24.35 -12.50
CA LEU A 386 2.75 24.26 -13.04
C LEU A 386 2.74 24.30 -14.58
N ILE A 387 3.43 25.27 -15.17
CA ILE A 387 3.51 25.43 -16.64
C ILE A 387 4.21 24.22 -17.25
N ALA A 388 5.34 23.78 -16.69
CA ALA A 388 6.05 22.58 -17.15
C ALA A 388 5.16 21.33 -17.06
N SER A 389 4.36 21.21 -16.00
CA SER A 389 3.39 20.12 -15.83
C SER A 389 2.31 20.12 -16.90
N ALA A 390 1.72 21.29 -17.19
CA ALA A 390 0.71 21.44 -18.23
C ALA A 390 1.28 21.16 -19.63
N THR A 391 2.46 21.70 -19.94
CA THR A 391 3.13 21.50 -21.23
C THR A 391 3.48 20.04 -21.46
N LEU A 392 4.05 19.34 -20.46
CA LEU A 392 4.35 17.92 -20.62
C LEU A 392 3.09 17.07 -20.75
N LEU A 393 2.02 17.41 -20.02
CA LEU A 393 0.73 16.72 -20.16
C LEU A 393 0.22 16.83 -21.60
N ALA A 394 0.19 18.04 -22.16
CA ALA A 394 -0.23 18.27 -23.53
C ALA A 394 0.63 17.46 -24.53
N ALA A 395 1.96 17.53 -24.38
CA ALA A 395 2.89 16.78 -25.21
C ALA A 395 2.66 15.25 -25.11
N LEU A 396 2.46 14.72 -23.91
CA LEU A 396 2.24 13.28 -23.70
C LEU A 396 0.88 12.80 -24.18
N VAL A 397 -0.16 13.63 -24.13
CA VAL A 397 -1.47 13.29 -24.73
C VAL A 397 -1.31 13.11 -26.24
N VAL A 398 -0.57 14.02 -26.89
CA VAL A 398 -0.26 13.94 -28.32
C VAL A 398 0.60 12.70 -28.62
N CYS A 399 1.70 12.48 -27.89
CA CYS A 399 2.55 11.30 -28.05
C CYS A 399 1.75 10.00 -27.84
N TYR A 400 0.91 9.92 -26.81
CA TYR A 400 0.08 8.75 -26.54
C TYR A 400 -0.89 8.48 -27.70
N ARG A 401 -1.56 9.52 -28.20
CA ARG A 401 -2.48 9.42 -29.34
C ARG A 401 -1.81 8.86 -30.60
N PHE A 402 -0.58 9.28 -30.90
CA PHE A 402 0.19 8.81 -32.05
C PHE A 402 0.87 7.45 -31.83
N SER A 403 1.18 7.10 -30.58
CA SER A 403 1.76 5.79 -30.23
C SER A 403 0.76 4.64 -30.32
N LEU A 404 -0.53 4.90 -30.09
CA LEU A 404 -1.58 3.89 -30.02
C LEU A 404 -1.76 3.02 -31.29
N PRO A 405 -1.78 3.57 -32.52
CA PRO A 405 -1.85 2.77 -33.74
C PRO A 405 -0.68 1.80 -33.85
N ALA A 406 0.55 2.29 -33.69
CA ALA A 406 1.75 1.45 -33.78
C ALA A 406 1.78 0.32 -32.73
N LEU A 407 1.35 0.63 -31.50
CA LEU A 407 1.19 -0.38 -30.44
C LEU A 407 0.06 -1.38 -30.75
N GLY A 408 -1.01 -0.91 -31.40
CA GLY A 408 -2.12 -1.74 -31.88
C GLY A 408 -1.65 -2.72 -32.96
N ASP A 409 -0.93 -2.24 -33.96
CA ASP A 409 -0.37 -3.07 -35.04
C ASP A 409 0.63 -4.09 -34.49
N LEU A 410 1.43 -3.69 -33.50
CA LEU A 410 2.35 -4.60 -32.81
C LEU A 410 1.59 -5.71 -32.07
N LEU A 411 0.51 -5.36 -31.37
CA LEU A 411 -0.35 -6.33 -30.70
C LEU A 411 -1.01 -7.28 -31.71
N GLU A 412 -1.47 -6.77 -32.84
CA GLU A 412 -2.05 -7.59 -33.92
C GLU A 412 -1.04 -8.62 -34.46
N ARG A 413 0.20 -8.20 -34.72
CA ARG A 413 1.27 -9.10 -35.19
C ARG A 413 1.65 -10.17 -34.16
N ARG A 414 1.54 -9.87 -32.86
CA ARG A 414 1.96 -10.75 -31.76
C ARG A 414 0.81 -11.43 -31.03
N GLU A 415 -0.44 -11.24 -31.43
CA GLU A 415 -1.61 -11.70 -30.67
C GLU A 415 -1.60 -13.21 -30.44
N ARG A 416 -1.13 -14.00 -31.42
CA ARG A 416 -1.00 -15.46 -31.29
C ARG A 416 0.02 -15.86 -30.22
N GLN A 417 1.18 -15.19 -30.21
CA GLN A 417 2.22 -15.43 -29.20
C GLN A 417 1.74 -15.04 -27.79
N VAL A 418 1.07 -13.89 -27.67
CA VAL A 418 0.47 -13.45 -26.40
C VAL A 418 -0.58 -14.45 -25.92
N LEU A 419 -1.44 -14.92 -26.83
CA LEU A 419 -2.47 -15.91 -26.54
C LEU A 419 -1.86 -17.22 -26.05
N ASP A 420 -0.84 -17.73 -26.72
CA ASP A 420 -0.16 -18.97 -26.36
C ASP A 420 0.50 -18.89 -24.99
N VAL A 421 0.98 -17.73 -24.56
CA VAL A 421 1.58 -17.56 -23.22
C VAL A 421 0.50 -17.42 -22.15
N VAL A 422 -0.51 -16.59 -22.38
CA VAL A 422 -1.49 -16.19 -21.36
C VAL A 422 -2.59 -17.24 -21.17
N ALA A 423 -2.98 -17.93 -22.24
CA ALA A 423 -4.08 -18.90 -22.24
C ALA A 423 -3.64 -20.36 -22.08
N ARG A 424 -2.34 -20.69 -22.12
CA ARG A 424 -1.87 -22.07 -21.88
C ARG A 424 -2.24 -22.51 -20.48
N GLU A 425 -3.02 -23.57 -20.36
CA GLU A 425 -3.19 -24.25 -19.08
C GLU A 425 -1.84 -24.86 -18.70
N VAL A 426 -1.38 -24.55 -17.49
CA VAL A 426 -0.15 -25.11 -16.96
C VAL A 426 -0.63 -26.29 -16.15
N GLU A 427 -0.41 -27.49 -16.67
CA GLU A 427 -0.55 -28.75 -15.94
C GLU A 427 0.42 -28.82 -14.75
#